data_AF-A0A1Y2T0U1-F1
#
_entry.id   AF-A0A1Y2T0U1-F1
#
_cell.length_a   1.000
_cell.length_b   1.000
_cell.length_c   1.000
_cell.angle_alpha   90.00
_cell.angle_beta   90.00
_cell.angle_gamma   90.00
#
_symmetry.space_group_name_H-M   'P 1'
#
loop_
_entity.id
_entity.type
_entity.pdbx_description
1 polymer ?
#
loop_
_entity_poly.entity_id
_entity_poly.type
_entity_poly.pdbx_seq_one_letter_code
_entity_poly.pdbx_strand_id
1 'polypeptide(L)'
;MDGLAAYHLAAVGGVSEITIEPAPGASLRKVYGEVDRRVRQILKDGQYVIAVAGSGAGELEPLVERLNLFVQEAVATGAFTGMADRIAAEAAAAGARAHMAVDDRRVYLTVWQADAYAYRVVERPAWPPAAPQGGGTGL
;
A
#
# COMPACT_ATOMS: atom_id res chain seq x y z
N MET A 1 2.98 9.42 -16.83
CA MET A 1 2.28 8.66 -15.78
C MET A 1 1.27 9.62 -15.24
N ASP A 2 -0.01 9.34 -15.44
CA ASP A 2 -1.06 10.25 -15.00
C ASP A 2 -1.24 10.10 -13.48
N GLY A 3 -1.21 11.22 -12.75
CA GLY A 3 -1.42 11.24 -11.31
C GLY A 3 -0.17 11.03 -10.42
N LEU A 4 1.04 10.96 -10.99
CA LEU A 4 2.30 11.03 -10.24
C LEU A 4 2.80 12.48 -10.22
N ALA A 5 3.03 13.05 -9.04
CA ALA A 5 3.55 14.41 -8.87
C ALA A 5 5.09 14.44 -8.85
N ALA A 6 5.72 13.56 -8.08
CA ALA A 6 7.18 13.48 -7.96
C ALA A 6 7.67 12.05 -7.69
N TYR A 7 8.96 11.79 -7.93
CA TYR A 7 9.63 10.56 -7.50
C TYR A 7 11.10 10.80 -7.13
N HIS A 8 11.63 9.96 -6.24
CA HIS A 8 13.05 9.93 -5.85
C HIS A 8 13.58 8.49 -5.87
N LEU A 9 14.86 8.31 -6.23
CA LEU A 9 15.53 7.01 -6.27
C LEU A 9 16.81 7.04 -5.44
N ALA A 10 16.94 6.14 -4.48
CA ALA A 10 18.14 5.91 -3.68
C ALA A 10 18.54 4.42 -3.74
N ALA A 11 19.84 4.14 -3.75
CA ALA A 11 20.35 2.77 -3.64
C ALA A 11 20.87 2.53 -2.22
N VAL A 12 20.21 1.64 -1.47
CA VAL A 12 20.56 1.30 -0.09
C VAL A 12 20.84 -0.20 -0.01
N GLY A 13 22.11 -0.57 0.18
CA GLY A 13 22.50 -1.97 0.36
C GLY A 13 22.16 -2.91 -0.81
N GLY A 14 22.09 -2.40 -2.04
CA GLY A 14 21.71 -3.18 -3.23
C GLY A 14 20.20 -3.23 -3.50
N VAL A 15 19.38 -2.63 -2.62
CA VAL A 15 17.95 -2.42 -2.82
C VAL A 15 17.73 -1.01 -3.36
N SER A 16 16.95 -0.89 -4.43
CA SER A 16 16.51 0.40 -4.95
C SER A 16 15.29 0.89 -4.17
N GLU A 17 15.43 1.96 -3.42
CA GLU A 17 14.33 2.64 -2.74
C GLU A 17 13.76 3.72 -3.67
N ILE A 18 12.47 3.61 -3.95
CA ILE A 18 11.75 4.49 -4.87
C ILE A 18 10.65 5.18 -4.07
N THR A 19 10.82 6.47 -3.80
CA THR A 19 9.76 7.26 -3.17
C THR A 19 8.90 7.88 -4.25
N ILE A 20 7.59 7.72 -4.16
CA ILE A 20 6.62 8.34 -5.07
C ILE A 20 5.68 9.26 -4.31
N GLU A 21 5.28 10.36 -4.96
CA GLU A 21 4.28 11.29 -4.45
C GLU A 21 3.11 11.31 -5.42
N PRO A 22 1.97 10.67 -5.09
CA PRO A 22 0.76 10.78 -5.88
C PRO A 22 0.21 12.21 -5.83
N ALA A 23 -0.30 12.71 -6.95
CA ALA A 23 -1.03 13.96 -6.97
C ALA A 23 -2.28 13.89 -6.05
N PRO A 24 -2.70 14.99 -5.42
CA PRO A 24 -3.90 14.99 -4.58
C PRO A 24 -5.12 14.43 -5.32
N GLY A 25 -5.81 13.48 -4.69
CA GLY A 25 -6.99 12.81 -5.27
C GLY A 25 -6.69 11.75 -6.35
N ALA A 26 -5.42 11.54 -6.70
CA ALA A 26 -5.04 10.46 -7.61
C ALA A 26 -5.36 9.08 -6.99
N SER A 27 -5.67 8.11 -7.86
CA SER A 27 -5.88 6.74 -7.42
C SER A 27 -4.53 6.10 -7.08
N LEU A 28 -4.28 5.89 -5.78
CA LEU A 28 -3.05 5.24 -5.31
C LEU A 28 -2.80 3.89 -6.01
N ARG A 29 -3.84 3.07 -6.17
CA ARG A 29 -3.76 1.78 -6.88
C ARG A 29 -3.24 1.93 -8.31
N LYS A 30 -3.72 2.93 -9.05
CA LYS A 30 -3.29 3.16 -10.45
C LYS A 30 -1.83 3.63 -10.48
N VAL A 31 -1.50 4.65 -9.69
CA VAL A 31 -0.15 5.24 -9.67
C VAL A 31 0.87 4.20 -9.23
N TYR A 32 0.64 3.52 -8.10
CA TYR A 32 1.54 2.49 -7.60
C TYR A 32 1.68 1.32 -8.58
N GLY A 33 0.57 0.86 -9.16
CA GLY A 33 0.59 -0.24 -10.13
C GLY A 33 1.36 0.08 -11.41
N GLU A 34 1.29 1.32 -11.91
CA GLU A 34 2.08 1.77 -13.06
C GLU A 34 3.58 1.88 -12.73
N VAL A 35 3.91 2.43 -11.56
CA VAL A 35 5.30 2.54 -11.09
C VAL A 35 5.90 1.16 -10.90
N ASP A 36 5.24 0.27 -10.15
CA ASP A 36 5.68 -1.11 -9.90
C ASP A 36 5.93 -1.86 -11.21
N ARG A 37 5.01 -1.76 -12.18
CA ARG A 37 5.19 -2.40 -13.49
C ARG A 37 6.43 -1.89 -14.22
N ARG A 38 6.67 -0.58 -14.22
CA ARG A 38 7.81 0.01 -14.92
C ARG A 38 9.13 -0.28 -14.23
N VAL A 39 9.14 -0.28 -12.90
CA VAL A 39 10.32 -0.62 -12.11
C VAL A 39 10.71 -2.08 -12.34
N ARG A 40 9.76 -3.02 -12.34
CA ARG A 40 10.01 -4.43 -12.70
C ARG A 40 10.60 -4.59 -14.09
N GLN A 41 10.16 -3.79 -15.07
CA GLN A 41 10.72 -3.83 -16.43
C GLN A 41 12.17 -3.36 -16.48
N ILE A 42 12.54 -2.38 -15.65
CA ILE A 42 13.89 -1.79 -15.62
C ILE A 42 14.85 -2.66 -14.80
N LEU A 43 14.46 -2.99 -13.57
CA LEU A 43 15.32 -3.67 -12.60
C LEU A 43 15.29 -5.20 -12.75
N LYS A 44 14.30 -5.76 -13.46
CA LYS A 44 14.09 -7.21 -13.62
C LYS A 44 14.05 -7.91 -12.26
N ASP A 45 15.10 -8.64 -11.93
CA ASP A 45 15.26 -9.40 -10.68
C ASP A 45 15.91 -8.58 -9.55
N GLY A 46 16.26 -7.32 -9.82
CA GLY A 46 16.78 -6.39 -8.83
C GLY A 46 15.74 -6.09 -7.74
N GLN A 47 16.20 -6.10 -6.49
CA GLN A 47 15.34 -5.81 -5.35
C GLN A 47 15.03 -4.30 -5.28
N TYR A 48 13.77 -3.99 -5.00
CA TYR A 48 13.34 -2.61 -4.80
C TYR A 48 12.18 -2.52 -3.80
N VAL A 49 12.03 -1.34 -3.21
CA VAL A 49 10.91 -0.96 -2.35
C VAL A 49 10.32 0.33 -2.90
N ILE A 50 8.99 0.43 -2.91
CA ILE A 50 8.30 1.66 -3.28
C ILE A 50 7.69 2.25 -2.00
N ALA A 51 8.22 3.39 -1.58
CA ALA A 51 7.64 4.22 -0.52
C ALA A 51 6.66 5.23 -1.14
N VAL A 52 5.54 5.49 -0.48
CA VAL A 52 4.55 6.46 -0.95
C VAL A 52 4.50 7.61 0.04
N ALA A 53 4.95 8.78 -0.38
CA ALA A 53 4.95 9.99 0.43
C ALA A 53 3.59 10.72 0.33
N GLY A 54 3.18 11.30 1.45
CA GLY A 54 1.97 12.10 1.59
C GLY A 54 2.29 13.47 2.20
N SER A 55 1.42 14.46 1.97
CA SER A 55 1.55 15.80 2.59
C SER A 55 0.98 15.79 4.00
N GLY A 56 1.70 16.36 4.96
CA GLY A 56 1.27 16.37 6.37
C GLY A 56 1.11 14.97 6.97
N ALA A 57 1.71 13.93 6.35
CA ALA A 57 1.48 12.54 6.72
C ALA A 57 1.78 12.23 8.20
N GLY A 58 2.75 12.93 8.80
CA GLY A 58 3.07 12.77 10.22
C GLY A 58 1.91 13.10 11.18
N GLU A 59 1.02 14.01 10.80
CA GLU A 59 -0.17 14.35 11.60
C GLU A 59 -1.24 13.25 11.51
N LEU A 60 -1.27 12.52 10.38
CA LEU A 60 -2.21 11.44 10.11
C LEU A 60 -1.73 10.08 10.60
N GLU A 61 -0.46 9.94 10.96
CA GLU A 61 0.17 8.67 11.31
C GLU A 61 -0.61 7.88 12.38
N PRO A 62 -1.08 8.49 13.49
CA PRO A 62 -1.85 7.76 14.49
C PRO A 62 -3.18 7.18 13.95
N LEU A 63 -3.83 7.90 13.03
CA LEU A 63 -5.05 7.44 12.38
C LEU A 63 -4.73 6.36 11.36
N VAL A 64 -3.68 6.53 10.55
CA VAL A 64 -3.24 5.55 9.55
C VAL A 64 -2.88 4.22 10.21
N GLU A 65 -2.12 4.25 11.31
CA GLU A 65 -1.74 3.03 12.05
C GLU A 65 -2.97 2.31 12.62
N ARG A 66 -3.96 3.07 13.11
CA ARG A 66 -5.24 2.47 13.56
C ARG A 66 -5.99 1.84 12.40
N LEU A 67 -6.15 2.55 11.28
CA LEU A 67 -6.85 2.05 10.10
C LEU A 67 -6.13 0.83 9.48
N ASN A 68 -4.80 0.77 9.60
CA ASN A 68 -4.00 -0.34 9.13
C ASN A 68 -4.37 -1.67 9.84
N LEU A 69 -4.86 -1.65 11.09
CA LEU A 69 -5.35 -2.86 11.76
C LEU A 69 -6.52 -3.50 11.01
N PHE A 70 -7.48 -2.69 10.54
CA PHE A 70 -8.60 -3.17 9.73
C PHE A 70 -8.14 -3.67 8.36
N VAL A 71 -7.11 -3.05 7.78
CA VAL A 71 -6.48 -3.54 6.55
C VAL A 71 -5.86 -4.94 6.77
N GLN A 72 -5.14 -5.15 7.87
CA GLN A 72 -4.58 -6.46 8.20
C GLN A 72 -5.67 -7.50 8.44
N GLU A 73 -6.77 -7.14 9.13
CA GLU A 73 -7.92 -8.03 9.30
C GLU A 73 -8.57 -8.39 7.96
N ALA A 74 -8.71 -7.42 7.05
CA ALA A 74 -9.21 -7.67 5.70
C ALA A 74 -8.32 -8.64 4.93
N VAL A 75 -6.99 -8.48 5.04
CA VAL A 75 -6.01 -9.39 4.41
C VAL A 75 -6.12 -10.80 4.98
N ALA A 76 -6.28 -10.93 6.30
CA ALA A 76 -6.35 -12.23 6.98
C ALA A 76 -7.66 -12.97 6.72
N THR A 77 -8.79 -12.24 6.62
CA THR A 77 -10.14 -12.82 6.54
C THR A 77 -10.73 -12.82 5.14
N GLY A 78 -10.18 -12.02 4.23
CA GLY A 78 -10.77 -11.74 2.92
C GLY A 78 -12.00 -10.82 2.96
N ALA A 79 -12.40 -10.30 4.13
CA ALA A 79 -13.60 -9.49 4.32
C ALA A 79 -13.41 -8.03 3.87
N PHE A 80 -12.96 -7.80 2.63
CA PHE A 80 -12.55 -6.48 2.14
C PHE A 80 -13.69 -5.46 2.09
N THR A 81 -14.89 -5.86 1.67
CA THR A 81 -16.03 -4.94 1.56
C THR A 81 -16.44 -4.41 2.94
N GLY A 82 -16.65 -5.32 3.90
CA GLY A 82 -17.00 -4.94 5.27
C GLY A 82 -15.90 -4.12 5.96
N MET A 83 -14.62 -4.41 5.68
CA MET A 83 -13.51 -3.61 6.21
C MET A 83 -13.40 -2.24 5.57
N ALA A 84 -13.73 -2.09 4.28
CA ALA A 84 -13.79 -0.78 3.63
C ALA A 84 -14.81 0.13 4.33
N ASP A 85 -16.00 -0.40 4.65
CA ASP A 85 -17.05 0.35 5.33
C ASP A 85 -16.63 0.74 6.76
N ARG A 86 -16.00 -0.17 7.50
CA ARG A 86 -15.47 0.11 8.85
C ARG A 86 -14.36 1.17 8.83
N ILE A 87 -13.43 1.08 7.88
CA ILE A 87 -12.35 2.06 7.70
C ILE A 87 -12.92 3.45 7.40
N ALA A 88 -13.91 3.52 6.49
CA ALA A 88 -14.57 4.78 6.17
C ALA A 88 -15.28 5.39 7.39
N ALA A 89 -15.96 4.56 8.19
CA ALA A 89 -16.64 5.00 9.40
C ALA A 89 -15.66 5.48 10.49
N GLU A 90 -14.57 4.75 10.76
CA GLU A 90 -13.55 5.14 11.75
C GLU A 90 -12.84 6.44 11.34
N ALA A 91 -12.50 6.59 10.06
CA ALA A 91 -11.94 7.84 9.56
C ALA A 91 -12.91 9.01 9.72
N ALA A 92 -14.19 8.82 9.39
CA ALA A 92 -15.22 9.84 9.54
C ALA A 92 -15.39 10.28 11.00
N ALA A 93 -15.35 9.34 11.94
CA ALA A 93 -15.39 9.65 13.37
C ALA A 93 -14.20 10.51 13.85
N ALA A 94 -13.06 10.42 13.16
CA ALA A 94 -11.88 11.26 13.39
C ALA A 94 -11.88 12.57 12.57
N GLY A 95 -12.97 12.91 11.88
CA GLY A 95 -13.05 14.09 11.00
C GLY A 95 -12.20 13.97 9.73
N ALA A 96 -11.85 12.75 9.34
CA ALA A 96 -11.08 12.42 8.14
C ALA A 96 -11.94 11.65 7.14
N ARG A 97 -11.39 11.43 5.94
CA ARG A 97 -11.92 10.52 4.93
C ARG A 97 -10.90 9.43 4.67
N ALA A 98 -11.35 8.19 4.49
CA ALA A 98 -10.49 7.11 4.04
C ALA A 98 -11.08 6.36 2.85
N HIS A 99 -10.21 5.79 2.02
CA HIS A 99 -10.58 4.93 0.90
C HIS A 99 -9.65 3.73 0.87
N MET A 100 -10.25 2.53 0.84
CA MET A 100 -9.53 1.29 0.64
C MET A 100 -9.75 0.76 -0.78
N ALA A 101 -8.68 0.39 -1.47
CA ALA A 101 -8.72 -0.31 -2.74
C ALA A 101 -7.94 -1.63 -2.64
N VAL A 102 -8.27 -2.58 -3.51
CA VAL A 102 -7.59 -3.87 -3.57
C VAL A 102 -7.24 -4.24 -5.02
N ASP A 103 -6.15 -4.96 -5.21
CA ASP A 103 -5.87 -5.71 -6.44
C ASP A 103 -5.44 -7.14 -6.12
N ASP A 104 -4.81 -7.85 -7.06
CA ASP A 104 -4.39 -9.24 -6.91
C ASP A 104 -3.29 -9.45 -5.85
N ARG A 105 -2.51 -8.41 -5.56
CA ARG A 105 -1.30 -8.50 -4.74
C ARG A 105 -1.31 -7.57 -3.54
N ARG A 106 -2.16 -6.55 -3.50
CA ARG A 106 -2.03 -5.45 -2.55
C ARG A 106 -3.37 -4.88 -2.11
N VAL A 107 -3.35 -4.35 -0.90
CA VAL A 107 -4.37 -3.43 -0.37
C VAL A 107 -3.77 -2.02 -0.32
N TYR A 108 -4.56 -1.05 -0.73
CA TYR A 108 -4.19 0.36 -0.79
C TYR A 108 -5.12 1.14 0.14
N LEU A 109 -4.55 1.84 1.11
CA LEU A 109 -5.27 2.76 1.97
C LEU A 109 -4.84 4.18 1.64
N THR A 110 -5.82 5.05 1.43
CA THR A 110 -5.61 6.49 1.35
C THR A 110 -6.44 7.18 2.42
N VAL A 111 -5.83 8.10 3.15
CA VAL A 111 -6.47 8.90 4.20
C VAL A 111 -6.29 10.37 3.86
N TRP A 112 -7.35 11.16 4.04
CA TRP A 112 -7.37 12.60 3.85
C TRP A 112 -7.96 13.30 5.08
N GLN A 113 -7.34 14.40 5.51
CA GLN A 113 -7.90 15.29 6.53
C GLN A 113 -7.51 16.72 6.19
N ALA A 114 -8.49 17.60 5.93
CA ALA A 114 -8.23 18.93 5.39
C ALA A 114 -7.28 18.86 4.17
N ASP A 115 -6.10 19.49 4.24
CA ASP A 115 -5.08 19.52 3.18
C ASP A 115 -4.03 18.41 3.32
N ALA A 116 -4.08 17.62 4.41
CA ALA A 116 -3.18 16.51 4.66
C ALA A 116 -3.68 15.22 4.00
N TYR A 117 -2.74 14.40 3.53
CA TYR A 117 -3.02 13.09 2.98
C TYR A 117 -1.90 12.10 3.29
N ALA A 118 -2.29 10.86 3.56
CA ALA A 118 -1.38 9.78 3.87
C ALA A 118 -1.78 8.49 3.13
N TYR A 119 -0.79 7.65 2.88
CA TYR A 119 -0.92 6.46 2.06
C TYR A 119 -0.33 5.25 2.78
N ARG A 120 -0.97 4.09 2.63
CA ARG A 120 -0.40 2.80 3.03
C ARG A 120 -0.63 1.78 1.93
N VAL A 121 0.41 1.01 1.63
CA VAL A 121 0.33 -0.13 0.71
C VAL A 121 0.71 -1.36 1.51
N VAL A 122 -0.18 -2.36 1.51
CA VAL A 122 0.00 -3.62 2.23
C VAL A 122 0.03 -4.75 1.21
N GLU A 123 1.11 -5.52 1.19
CA GLU A 123 1.19 -6.72 0.36
C GLU A 123 0.22 -7.80 0.88
N ARG A 124 -0.43 -8.49 -0.05
CA ARG A 124 -1.33 -9.61 0.23
C ARG A 124 -0.64 -10.91 -0.16
N PRO A 125 -0.59 -11.91 0.73
CA PRO A 125 -0.07 -13.21 0.36
C PRO A 125 -0.91 -13.81 -0.77
N ALA A 126 -0.26 -14.48 -1.71
CA ALA A 126 -0.97 -15.26 -2.73
C ALA A 126 -1.79 -16.35 -2.03
N TRP A 127 -3.06 -16.50 -2.43
CA TRP A 127 -3.91 -17.59 -1.97
C TRP A 127 -4.09 -18.64 -3.10
N PRO A 128 -3.93 -19.94 -2.83
CA PRO A 128 -3.49 -20.52 -1.55
C PRO A 128 -2.00 -20.18 -1.27
N PRO A 129 -1.59 -20.13 0.01
CA PRO A 129 -0.18 -20.04 0.35
C PRO A 129 0.55 -21.17 -0.35
N ALA A 130 1.72 -20.88 -0.95
CA ALA A 130 2.55 -21.91 -1.55
C ALA A 130 2.74 -23.03 -0.52
N ALA A 131 2.40 -24.27 -0.90
CA ALA A 131 2.55 -25.41 -0.02
C ALA A 131 4.00 -25.42 0.50
N PRO A 132 4.24 -25.66 1.81
CA PRO A 132 5.60 -25.85 2.28
C PRO A 132 6.21 -26.94 1.39
N GLN A 133 7.32 -26.61 0.72
CA GLN A 133 8.14 -27.60 0.03
C GLN A 133 8.71 -28.50 1.13
N GLY A 134 7.93 -29.51 1.50
CA GLY A 134 8.32 -30.56 2.42
C GLY A 134 9.47 -31.30 1.79
N GLY A 135 10.69 -30.94 2.17
CA GLY A 135 11.87 -31.76 2.01
C GLY A 135 11.69 -33.03 2.84
N GLY A 136 10.95 -34.00 2.29
CA GLY A 136 10.92 -35.37 2.78
C GLY A 136 12.11 -36.13 2.21
N THR A 137 13.28 -35.94 2.80
CA THR A 137 14.39 -36.89 2.71
C THR A 137 14.56 -37.56 4.07
N GLY A 138 14.33 -38.87 4.13
CA GLY A 138 14.50 -39.75 5.30
C GLY A 138 13.15 -40.14 5.92
N LEU A 139 12.78 -41.41 6.05
CA LEU A 139 13.55 -42.66 6.16
C LEU A 139 12.87 -43.78 5.37
#